data_AF-A0A6N8YLS7-F1
#
_entry.id   AF-A0A6N8YLS7-F1
#
_cell.length_a   1.000
_cell.length_b   1.000
_cell.length_c   1.000
_cell.angle_alpha   90.00
_cell.angle_beta   90.00
_cell.angle_gamma   90.00
#
_symmetry.space_group_name_H-M   'P 1'
#
loop_
_entity.id
_entity.type
_entity.pdbx_description
1 polymer ?
#
loop_
_entity_poly.entity_id
_entity_poly.type
_entity_poly.pdbx_seq_one_letter_code
_entity_poly.pdbx_strand_id
1 'polypeptide(L)'
;MITLAGLCQDVFLLAQLGIDGSGPSRGRRWEQRVADYLAMRGVPSESQPGGCSVLGHVSLSTLKHQIDGTLDCADAIVIAEWKAFKDKLPKNELLRFKAATDDYFMAFGNEAPSRPVVRIFGGIGEASDSVRAYAYHHGIVLIERGRWPVPVLVSDKVFSSRLDSPCPGAADRKHLAWTVRPMQHVLISQDDGAFVVPKPPEKARIEALLSLHDHWSDALWEEWDFEPGRFEEALAKMERGAS
;
A
#
# COMPACT_ATOMS: atom_id res chain seq x y z
N MET A 1 -10.15 3.71 -14.99
CA MET A 1 -9.08 2.92 -14.33
C MET A 1 -8.60 3.68 -13.13
N ILE A 2 -8.46 3.03 -11.97
CA ILE A 2 -8.03 3.68 -10.72
C ILE A 2 -6.54 4.03 -10.78
N THR A 3 -6.10 5.09 -10.11
CA THR A 3 -4.66 5.36 -9.89
C THR A 3 -4.20 4.67 -8.61
N LEU A 4 -2.89 4.50 -8.42
CA LEU A 4 -2.31 3.99 -7.16
C LEU A 4 -2.79 4.82 -5.96
N ALA A 5 -2.78 6.15 -6.10
CA ALA A 5 -3.26 7.05 -5.05
C ALA A 5 -4.75 6.83 -4.73
N GLY A 6 -5.59 6.66 -5.76
CA GLY A 6 -7.01 6.36 -5.59
C GLY A 6 -7.23 5.00 -4.91
N LEU A 7 -6.47 3.97 -5.30
CA LEU A 7 -6.51 2.65 -4.66
C LEU A 7 -6.13 2.76 -3.17
N CYS A 8 -5.04 3.45 -2.86
CA CYS A 8 -4.61 3.63 -1.47
C CYS A 8 -5.64 4.41 -0.65
N GLN A 9 -6.27 5.44 -1.21
CA GLN A 9 -7.35 6.19 -0.56
C GLN A 9 -8.53 5.27 -0.24
N ASP A 10 -9.02 4.52 -1.23
CA ASP A 10 -10.15 3.62 -1.07
C ASP A 10 -9.87 2.56 0.00
N VAL A 11 -8.72 1.90 -0.04
CA VAL A 11 -8.36 0.87 0.97
C VAL A 11 -8.15 1.49 2.35
N PHE A 12 -7.58 2.69 2.44
CA PHE A 12 -7.44 3.41 3.70
C PHE A 12 -8.80 3.73 4.32
N LEU A 13 -9.73 4.28 3.55
CA LEU A 13 -11.08 4.56 4.03
C LEU A 13 -11.82 3.27 4.44
N LEU A 14 -11.58 2.14 3.74
CA LEU A 14 -12.16 0.85 4.11
C LEU A 14 -11.61 0.37 5.46
N ALA A 15 -10.33 0.64 5.73
CA ALA A 15 -9.69 0.29 6.99
C ALA A 15 -10.31 1.05 8.17
N GLN A 16 -10.85 2.25 7.94
CA GLN A 16 -11.52 3.06 8.96
C GLN A 16 -12.87 2.48 9.39
N LEU A 17 -13.60 1.80 8.48
CA LEU A 17 -14.85 1.10 8.82
C LEU A 17 -14.60 -0.07 9.79
N GLY A 18 -13.36 -0.54 9.88
CA GLY A 18 -12.99 -1.72 10.67
C GLY A 18 -13.70 -2.98 10.20
N ILE A 19 -13.59 -4.05 10.97
CA ILE A 19 -14.32 -5.29 10.71
C ILE A 19 -14.55 -6.09 11.99
N ASP A 20 -15.76 -6.62 12.09
CA ASP A 20 -16.18 -7.38 13.27
C ASP A 20 -15.63 -8.80 13.31
N GLY A 21 -15.78 -9.43 14.47
CA GLY A 21 -15.37 -10.81 14.75
C GLY A 21 -13.90 -10.97 15.16
N SER A 22 -13.42 -12.21 15.07
CA SER A 22 -12.09 -12.64 15.51
C SER A 22 -11.57 -13.80 14.66
N GLY A 23 -10.26 -14.06 14.74
CA GLY A 23 -9.63 -15.21 14.12
C GLY A 23 -9.65 -15.21 12.58
N PRO A 24 -9.44 -16.38 11.95
CA PRO A 24 -9.32 -16.51 10.49
C PRO A 24 -10.57 -16.11 9.70
N SER A 25 -11.77 -16.21 10.29
CA SER A 25 -13.00 -15.75 9.64
C SER A 25 -13.01 -14.23 9.47
N ARG A 26 -12.46 -13.48 10.43
CA ARG A 26 -12.29 -12.02 10.29
C ARG A 26 -11.35 -11.67 9.15
N GLY A 27 -10.21 -12.36 9.04
CA GLY A 27 -9.25 -12.18 7.94
C GLY A 27 -9.91 -12.35 6.58
N ARG A 28 -10.56 -13.50 6.36
CA ARG A 28 -11.28 -13.77 5.10
C ARG A 28 -12.35 -12.75 4.76
N ARG A 29 -13.13 -12.28 5.74
CA ARG A 29 -14.15 -11.23 5.49
C ARG A 29 -13.52 -9.90 5.11
N TRP A 30 -12.36 -9.58 5.65
CA TRP A 30 -11.63 -8.35 5.31
C TRP A 30 -11.09 -8.41 3.89
N GLU A 31 -10.40 -9.50 3.56
CA GLU A 31 -9.91 -9.78 2.20
C GLU A 31 -11.05 -9.72 1.19
N GLN A 32 -12.18 -10.39 1.48
CA GLN A 32 -13.37 -10.39 0.63
C GLN A 32 -13.95 -8.98 0.45
N ARG A 33 -14.09 -8.20 1.54
CA ARG A 33 -14.62 -6.84 1.46
C ARG A 33 -13.75 -5.94 0.58
N VAL A 34 -12.42 -6.03 0.70
CA VAL A 34 -11.51 -5.28 -0.15
C VAL A 34 -11.66 -5.74 -1.60
N ALA A 35 -11.69 -7.04 -1.86
CA ALA A 35 -11.84 -7.59 -3.21
C ALA A 35 -13.17 -7.16 -3.87
N ASP A 36 -14.29 -7.26 -3.15
CA ASP A 36 -15.63 -6.87 -3.64
C ASP A 36 -15.64 -5.38 -4.01
N TYR A 37 -15.15 -4.53 -3.11
CA TYR A 37 -15.08 -3.09 -3.34
C TYR A 37 -14.25 -2.75 -4.59
N LEU A 38 -13.08 -3.36 -4.74
CA LEU A 38 -12.22 -3.13 -5.90
C LEU A 38 -12.84 -3.64 -7.21
N ALA A 39 -13.53 -4.78 -7.17
CA ALA A 39 -14.27 -5.31 -8.32
C ALA A 39 -15.34 -4.33 -8.80
N MET A 40 -16.10 -3.71 -7.89
CA MET A 40 -17.08 -2.68 -8.24
C MET A 40 -16.48 -1.39 -8.81
N ARG A 41 -15.23 -1.10 -8.46
CA ARG A 41 -14.45 0.01 -9.04
C ARG A 41 -13.81 -0.35 -10.38
N GLY A 42 -14.09 -1.55 -10.91
CA GLY A 42 -13.55 -2.04 -12.18
C GLY A 42 -12.09 -2.45 -12.10
N VAL A 43 -11.62 -2.81 -10.90
CA VAL A 43 -10.24 -3.24 -10.63
C VAL A 43 -10.33 -4.64 -10.00
N PRO A 44 -10.57 -5.69 -10.80
CA PRO A 44 -10.68 -7.03 -10.25
C PRO A 44 -9.37 -7.37 -9.55
N SER A 45 -9.47 -7.81 -8.29
CA SER A 45 -8.36 -8.42 -7.57
C SER A 45 -8.20 -9.84 -8.08
N GLU A 46 -7.06 -10.15 -8.69
CA GLU A 46 -6.67 -11.53 -8.90
C GLU A 46 -6.20 -12.11 -7.56
N SER A 47 -7.15 -12.52 -6.73
CA SER A 47 -6.85 -13.39 -5.59
C SER A 47 -6.62 -14.79 -6.15
N GLN A 48 -5.45 -15.39 -5.87
CA GLN A 48 -5.14 -16.75 -6.31
C GLN A 48 -5.20 -17.72 -5.12
N PRO A 49 -6.37 -18.33 -4.82
CA PRO A 49 -6.45 -19.41 -3.84
C PRO A 49 -5.52 -20.56 -4.26
N GLY A 50 -4.66 -21.01 -3.34
CA GLY A 50 -3.79 -22.17 -3.58
C GLY A 50 -2.43 -21.86 -4.21
N GLY A 51 -2.13 -20.58 -4.45
CA GLY A 51 -0.88 -20.13 -5.03
C GLY A 51 -0.77 -20.47 -6.51
N CYS A 52 -0.09 -19.61 -7.25
CA CYS A 52 1.30 -19.93 -7.62
C CYS A 52 1.86 -18.88 -8.58
N SER A 53 1.14 -17.81 -8.94
CA SER A 53 1.71 -16.81 -9.83
C SER A 53 1.38 -15.37 -9.46
N VAL A 54 2.37 -14.49 -9.58
CA VAL A 54 2.17 -13.04 -9.59
C VAL A 54 2.45 -12.59 -11.02
N LEU A 55 1.47 -11.95 -11.67
CA LEU A 55 1.55 -11.56 -13.09
C LEU A 55 1.87 -12.73 -14.04
N GLY A 56 1.42 -13.94 -13.72
CA GLY A 56 1.70 -15.14 -14.52
C GLY A 56 3.04 -15.83 -14.24
N HIS A 57 3.87 -15.30 -13.33
CA HIS A 57 5.16 -15.90 -12.97
C HIS A 57 5.12 -16.61 -11.62
N VAL A 58 5.67 -17.82 -11.58
CA VAL A 58 5.94 -18.54 -10.33
C VAL A 58 7.09 -17.91 -9.57
N SER A 59 7.18 -18.17 -8.27
CA SER A 59 8.29 -17.70 -7.44
C SER A 59 9.63 -18.31 -7.89
N LEU A 60 10.72 -17.56 -7.77
CA LEU A 60 12.05 -18.02 -8.18
C LEU A 60 12.47 -19.28 -7.40
N SER A 61 12.22 -19.28 -6.09
CA SER A 61 12.52 -20.42 -5.22
C SER A 61 11.58 -21.61 -5.38
N THR A 62 10.50 -21.49 -6.18
CA THR A 62 9.36 -22.42 -6.26
C THR A 62 8.56 -22.60 -4.97
N LEU A 63 8.88 -21.83 -3.91
CA LEU A 63 8.09 -21.81 -2.68
C LEU A 63 6.72 -21.22 -2.97
N LYS A 64 5.68 -21.91 -2.50
CA LYS A 64 4.31 -21.43 -2.62
C LYS A 64 4.08 -20.31 -1.61
N HIS A 65 4.06 -19.09 -2.11
CA HIS A 65 3.63 -17.92 -1.36
C HIS A 65 2.17 -17.62 -1.68
N GLN A 66 1.41 -17.21 -0.67
CA GLN A 66 0.09 -16.66 -0.87
C GLN A 66 0.22 -15.13 -0.82
N ILE A 67 -0.35 -14.48 -1.84
CA ILE A 67 -0.49 -13.03 -1.91
C ILE A 67 -1.98 -12.75 -2.07
N ASP A 68 -2.49 -11.77 -1.32
CA ASP A 68 -3.93 -11.53 -1.27
C ASP A 68 -4.49 -10.92 -2.57
N GLY A 69 -3.68 -10.13 -3.29
CA GLY A 69 -4.07 -9.62 -4.60
C GLY A 69 -2.93 -9.09 -5.47
N THR A 70 -3.10 -9.23 -6.78
CA THR A 70 -2.39 -8.46 -7.80
C THR A 70 -3.39 -7.56 -8.52
N LEU A 71 -3.07 -6.27 -8.68
CA LEU A 71 -4.00 -5.26 -9.19
C LEU A 71 -3.34 -4.43 -10.29
N ASP A 72 -4.13 -4.04 -11.29
CA ASP A 72 -3.69 -3.15 -12.37
C ASP A 72 -4.26 -1.73 -12.17
N CYS A 73 -3.40 -0.78 -11.77
CA CYS A 73 -3.74 0.64 -11.65
C CYS A 73 -3.27 1.41 -12.89
N ALA A 74 -3.86 2.56 -13.21
CA ALA A 74 -3.48 3.35 -14.39
C ALA A 74 -1.98 3.71 -14.47
N ASP A 75 -1.32 3.83 -13.33
CA ASP A 75 0.06 4.29 -13.17
C ASP A 75 1.00 3.26 -12.53
N ALA A 76 0.51 2.10 -12.08
CA ALA A 76 1.31 1.06 -11.45
C ALA A 76 0.67 -0.33 -11.53
N ILE A 77 1.51 -1.36 -11.50
CA ILE A 77 1.11 -2.72 -11.17
C ILE A 77 1.30 -2.89 -9.66
N VAL A 78 0.31 -3.42 -8.97
CA VAL A 78 0.33 -3.52 -7.50
C VAL A 78 0.32 -4.97 -7.06
N ILE A 79 1.22 -5.30 -6.13
CA ILE A 79 1.18 -6.55 -5.37
C ILE A 79 0.76 -6.18 -3.95
N ALA A 80 -0.33 -6.76 -3.46
CA ALA A 80 -0.97 -6.34 -2.23
C ALA A 80 -1.22 -7.48 -1.24
N GLU A 81 -1.11 -7.13 0.05
CA GLU A 81 -1.40 -7.98 1.20
C GLU A 81 -2.30 -7.23 2.18
N TRP A 82 -3.37 -7.89 2.65
CA TRP A 82 -4.44 -7.31 3.45
C TRP A 82 -4.58 -8.01 4.81
N LYS A 83 -4.42 -7.26 5.89
CA LYS A 83 -4.37 -7.80 7.26
C LYS A 83 -5.45 -7.22 8.17
N ALA A 84 -6.30 -8.09 8.72
CA ALA A 84 -7.39 -7.72 9.62
C ALA A 84 -6.99 -7.65 11.10
N PHE A 85 -5.80 -7.11 11.42
CA PHE A 85 -5.34 -6.95 12.80
C PHE A 85 -5.86 -5.63 13.37
N LYS A 86 -6.65 -5.66 14.45
CA LYS A 86 -7.30 -4.48 15.01
C LYS A 86 -6.33 -3.49 15.67
N ASP A 87 -5.33 -4.00 16.39
CA ASP A 87 -4.46 -3.16 17.21
C ASP A 87 -3.22 -2.75 16.42
N LYS A 88 -2.29 -3.67 16.24
CA LYS A 88 -1.01 -3.40 15.58
C LYS A 88 -0.82 -4.24 14.33
N LEU A 89 -0.28 -3.62 13.29
CA LEU A 89 0.16 -4.33 12.10
C LEU A 89 1.32 -5.29 12.44
N PRO A 90 1.23 -6.56 12.06
CA PRO A 90 2.20 -7.58 12.47
C PRO A 90 3.53 -7.44 11.72
N LYS A 91 4.60 -7.08 12.44
CA LYS A 91 5.98 -6.99 11.90
C LYS A 91 6.39 -8.23 11.10
N ASN A 92 6.15 -9.42 11.63
CA ASN A 92 6.60 -10.66 10.99
C ASN A 92 5.91 -10.93 9.66
N GLU A 93 4.66 -10.50 9.49
CA GLU A 93 3.95 -10.64 8.22
C GLU A 93 4.50 -9.66 7.19
N LEU A 94 4.83 -8.42 7.58
CA LEU A 94 5.47 -7.47 6.68
C LEU A 94 6.85 -7.97 6.18
N LEU A 95 7.63 -8.60 7.08
CA LEU A 95 8.91 -9.23 6.70
C LEU A 95 8.70 -10.37 5.69
N ARG A 96 7.71 -11.24 5.93
CA ARG A 96 7.34 -12.34 5.04
C ARG A 96 6.87 -11.83 3.69
N PHE A 97 6.00 -10.82 3.68
CA PHE A 97 5.50 -10.19 2.47
C PHE A 97 6.62 -9.61 1.62
N LYS A 98 7.58 -8.88 2.23
CA LYS A 98 8.78 -8.41 1.54
C LYS A 98 9.55 -9.56 0.90
N ALA A 99 9.83 -10.62 1.64
CA ALA A 99 10.60 -11.77 1.14
C ALA A 99 9.88 -12.49 -0.01
N ALA A 100 8.58 -12.74 0.13
CA ALA A 100 7.76 -13.39 -0.90
C ALA A 100 7.68 -12.56 -2.18
N THR A 101 7.45 -11.24 -2.05
CA THR A 101 7.37 -10.35 -3.21
C THR A 101 8.71 -10.21 -3.92
N ASP A 102 9.83 -10.14 -3.20
CA ASP A 102 11.16 -10.16 -3.82
C ASP A 102 11.38 -11.46 -4.60
N ASP A 103 11.00 -12.61 -4.04
CA ASP A 103 11.13 -13.93 -4.68
C ASP A 103 10.31 -14.04 -5.98
N TYR A 104 9.12 -13.46 -6.02
CA TYR A 104 8.35 -13.33 -7.27
C TYR A 104 8.99 -12.34 -8.24
N PHE A 105 9.43 -11.19 -7.76
CA PHE A 105 9.98 -10.16 -8.64
C PHE A 105 11.27 -10.61 -9.31
N MET A 106 12.13 -11.33 -8.59
CA MET A 106 13.35 -11.90 -9.16
C MET A 106 13.04 -12.96 -10.24
N ALA A 107 11.89 -13.63 -10.17
CA ALA A 107 11.47 -14.59 -11.18
C ALA A 107 11.07 -13.93 -12.52
N PHE A 108 10.78 -12.62 -12.55
CA PHE A 108 10.57 -11.90 -13.81
C PHE A 108 11.87 -11.78 -14.61
N GLY A 109 13.04 -11.68 -13.95
CA GLY A 109 14.32 -11.48 -14.63
C GLY A 109 14.29 -10.28 -15.59
N ASN A 110 14.66 -10.53 -16.86
CA ASN A 110 14.65 -9.52 -17.92
C ASN A 110 13.24 -9.23 -18.49
N GLU A 111 12.23 -10.02 -18.10
CA GLU A 111 10.83 -9.82 -18.49
C GLU A 111 10.07 -8.93 -17.50
N ALA A 112 10.79 -8.28 -16.58
CA ALA A 112 10.22 -7.36 -15.61
C ALA A 112 9.35 -6.29 -16.32
N PRO A 113 8.14 -5.99 -15.81
CA PRO A 113 7.27 -5.01 -16.42
C PRO A 113 7.94 -3.64 -16.54
N SER A 114 7.72 -2.97 -17.66
CA SER A 114 8.15 -1.57 -17.86
C SER A 114 7.39 -0.59 -16.96
N ARG A 115 6.20 -0.98 -16.49
CA ARG A 115 5.38 -0.21 -15.55
C ARG A 115 5.86 -0.42 -14.11
N PRO A 116 5.77 0.59 -13.24
CA PRO A 116 6.18 0.47 -11.84
C PRO A 116 5.44 -0.67 -11.13
N VAL A 117 6.18 -1.60 -10.53
CA VAL A 117 5.59 -2.64 -9.65
C VAL A 117 5.68 -2.15 -8.22
N VAL A 118 4.54 -1.89 -7.56
CA VAL A 118 4.48 -1.31 -6.22
C VAL A 118 3.90 -2.32 -5.23
N ARG A 119 4.49 -2.36 -4.03
CA ARG A 119 4.03 -3.22 -2.94
C ARG A 119 3.11 -2.44 -2.02
N ILE A 120 1.95 -2.99 -1.71
CA ILE A 120 1.05 -2.46 -0.69
C ILE A 120 0.89 -3.50 0.41
N PHE A 121 1.14 -3.09 1.64
CA PHE A 121 0.81 -3.89 2.82
C PHE A 121 -0.19 -3.09 3.66
N GLY A 122 -1.43 -3.54 3.69
CA GLY A 122 -2.53 -2.79 4.28
C GLY A 122 -3.26 -3.54 5.37
N GLY A 123 -3.85 -2.80 6.31
CA GLY A 123 -4.73 -3.39 7.32
C GLY A 123 -5.48 -2.37 8.15
N ILE A 124 -6.30 -2.88 9.04
CA ILE A 124 -7.22 -2.10 9.89
C ILE A 124 -6.59 -1.56 11.19
N GLY A 125 -5.32 -1.90 11.45
CA GLY A 125 -4.59 -1.53 12.66
C GLY A 125 -3.56 -0.44 12.42
N GLU A 126 -2.78 -0.14 13.45
CA GLU A 126 -1.71 0.88 13.41
C GLU A 126 -0.33 0.23 13.23
N ALA A 127 0.55 0.86 12.47
CA ALA A 127 1.95 0.48 12.40
C ALA A 127 2.75 1.22 13.48
N SER A 128 3.67 0.52 14.14
CA SER A 128 4.69 1.22 14.94
C SER A 128 5.71 1.89 14.03
N ASP A 129 6.43 2.90 14.55
CA ASP A 129 7.49 3.60 13.80
C ASP A 129 8.53 2.65 13.20
N SER A 130 8.88 1.57 13.90
CA SER A 130 9.82 0.56 13.38
C SER A 130 9.27 -0.23 12.19
N VAL A 131 7.95 -0.45 12.12
CA VAL A 131 7.27 -1.10 10.99
C VAL A 131 7.20 -0.12 9.81
N ARG A 132 6.87 1.15 10.06
CA ARG A 132 6.87 2.22 9.05
C ARG A 132 8.26 2.45 8.48
N ALA A 133 9.28 2.56 9.33
CA ALA A 133 10.68 2.67 8.93
C ALA A 133 11.10 1.50 8.03
N TYR A 134 10.77 0.26 8.42
CA TYR A 134 11.06 -0.92 7.60
C TYR A 134 10.38 -0.84 6.23
N ALA A 135 9.09 -0.49 6.18
CA ALA A 135 8.38 -0.33 4.93
C ALA A 135 9.03 0.73 4.02
N TYR A 136 9.42 1.88 4.59
CA TYR A 136 10.10 2.95 3.86
C TYR A 136 11.44 2.52 3.30
N HIS A 137 12.24 1.77 4.07
CA HIS A 137 13.50 1.20 3.59
C HIS A 137 13.31 0.33 2.34
N HIS A 138 12.17 -0.36 2.24
CA HIS A 138 11.89 -1.30 1.16
C HIS A 138 10.89 -0.79 0.12
N GLY A 139 10.46 0.47 0.18
CA GLY A 139 9.51 1.05 -0.79
C GLY A 139 8.11 0.43 -0.72
N ILE A 140 7.73 -0.09 0.45
CA ILE A 140 6.41 -0.70 0.66
C ILE A 140 5.44 0.40 1.10
N VAL A 141 4.35 0.57 0.38
CA VAL A 141 3.24 1.43 0.80
C VAL A 141 2.52 0.75 1.96
N LEU A 142 2.45 1.42 3.10
CA LEU A 142 1.62 0.97 4.21
C LEU A 142 0.24 1.63 4.14
N ILE A 143 -0.79 0.81 4.33
CA ILE A 143 -2.14 1.28 4.67
C ILE A 143 -2.39 0.93 6.13
N GLU A 144 -2.47 1.94 6.98
CA GLU A 144 -2.71 1.81 8.40
C GLU A 144 -3.79 2.81 8.82
N ARG A 145 -4.43 2.57 9.96
CA ARG A 145 -5.58 3.36 10.37
C ARG A 145 -5.21 4.80 10.77
N GLY A 146 -4.07 4.99 11.44
CA GLY A 146 -3.70 6.28 12.02
C GLY A 146 -3.08 7.28 11.04
N ARG A 147 -2.67 6.85 9.84
CA ARG A 147 -1.88 7.68 8.91
C ARG A 147 -2.37 7.56 7.47
N TRP A 148 -2.61 8.71 6.83
CA TRP A 148 -2.98 8.78 5.42
C TRP A 148 -1.89 8.16 4.55
N PRO A 149 -2.21 7.33 3.55
CA PRO A 149 -1.18 6.70 2.73
C PRO A 149 -0.36 7.73 1.95
N VAL A 150 0.96 7.53 1.89
CA VAL A 150 1.85 8.46 1.17
C VAL A 150 1.43 8.71 -0.29
N PRO A 151 0.99 7.71 -1.09
CA PRO A 151 0.48 7.95 -2.43
C PRO A 151 -0.67 8.97 -2.50
N VAL A 152 -1.49 9.05 -1.45
CA VAL A 152 -2.57 10.04 -1.34
C VAL A 152 -2.00 11.43 -1.10
N LEU A 153 -1.06 11.55 -0.15
CA LEU A 153 -0.45 12.83 0.23
C LEU A 153 0.34 13.48 -0.90
N VAL A 154 0.97 12.69 -1.77
CA VAL A 154 1.77 13.21 -2.89
C VAL A 154 0.99 13.38 -4.19
N SER A 155 -0.28 12.97 -4.22
CA SER A 155 -1.11 13.04 -5.42
C SER A 155 -1.92 14.32 -5.48
N ASP A 156 -1.60 15.17 -6.45
CA ASP A 156 -2.37 16.38 -6.72
C ASP A 156 -3.84 16.02 -7.01
N LYS A 157 -4.15 14.92 -7.70
CA LYS A 157 -5.54 14.61 -8.08
C LYS A 157 -6.44 14.24 -6.90
N VAL A 158 -5.88 13.59 -5.89
CA VAL A 158 -6.64 13.16 -4.71
C VAL A 158 -6.74 14.32 -3.71
N PHE A 159 -5.65 15.09 -3.59
CA PHE A 159 -5.50 16.16 -2.61
C PHE A 159 -6.04 17.53 -3.10
N SER A 160 -5.77 17.90 -4.35
CA SER A 160 -6.00 19.24 -4.92
C SER A 160 -7.41 19.49 -5.47
N SER A 161 -8.34 18.54 -5.33
CA SER A 161 -9.75 18.82 -5.60
C SER A 161 -10.37 19.79 -4.57
N ARG A 162 -9.58 20.22 -3.58
CA ARG A 162 -9.97 21.03 -2.43
C ARG A 162 -9.11 22.30 -2.41
N LEU A 163 -9.67 23.40 -2.90
CA LEU A 163 -8.96 24.63 -3.26
C LEU A 163 -8.17 25.32 -2.12
N ASP A 164 -8.41 24.95 -0.85
CA ASP A 164 -7.82 25.60 0.33
C ASP A 164 -7.11 24.64 1.30
N SER A 165 -6.92 23.36 0.92
CA SER A 165 -6.31 22.37 1.82
C SER A 165 -4.77 22.54 1.90
N PRO A 166 -4.15 22.42 3.10
CA PRO A 166 -2.71 22.43 3.24
C PRO A 166 -2.09 21.23 2.51
N CYS A 167 -1.62 21.44 1.28
CA CYS A 167 -0.97 20.40 0.50
C CYS A 167 0.55 20.42 0.68
N PRO A 168 1.22 19.25 0.65
CA PRO A 168 2.67 19.22 0.74
C PRO A 168 3.30 20.04 -0.40
N GLY A 169 4.28 20.89 -0.09
CA GLY A 169 5.01 21.61 -1.13
C GLY A 169 5.71 20.64 -2.10
N ALA A 170 6.14 21.12 -3.27
CA ALA A 170 6.79 20.26 -4.28
C ALA A 170 8.03 19.52 -3.74
N ALA A 171 8.81 20.14 -2.86
CA ALA A 171 9.96 19.52 -2.20
C ALA A 171 9.53 18.38 -1.27
N ASP A 172 8.50 18.60 -0.45
CA ASP A 172 7.98 17.60 0.48
C ASP A 172 7.34 16.43 -0.28
N ARG A 173 6.57 16.69 -1.34
CA ARG A 173 6.04 15.65 -2.22
C ARG A 173 7.16 14.78 -2.78
N LYS A 174 8.26 15.38 -3.22
CA LYS A 174 9.44 14.64 -3.72
C LYS A 174 10.07 13.77 -2.63
N HIS A 175 10.18 14.28 -1.40
CA HIS A 175 10.71 13.50 -0.27
C HIS A 175 9.78 12.35 0.11
N LEU A 176 8.49 12.61 0.25
CA LEU A 176 7.48 11.60 0.56
C LEU A 176 7.40 10.53 -0.53
N ALA A 177 7.40 10.91 -1.82
CA ALA A 177 7.35 9.98 -2.94
C ALA A 177 8.53 9.00 -2.95
N TRP A 178 9.67 9.36 -2.36
CA TRP A 178 10.80 8.42 -2.21
C TRP A 178 10.47 7.21 -1.33
N THR A 179 9.45 7.29 -0.46
CA THR A 179 8.99 6.13 0.34
C THR A 179 8.17 5.13 -0.47
N VAL A 180 7.68 5.53 -1.65
CA VAL A 180 6.86 4.73 -2.58
C VAL A 180 7.72 4.28 -3.77
N ARG A 181 8.81 3.56 -3.50
CA ARG A 181 9.73 3.10 -4.55
C ARG A 181 9.22 1.81 -5.19
N PRO A 182 9.13 1.73 -6.52
CA PRO A 182 8.76 0.49 -7.18
C PRO A 182 9.84 -0.58 -6.98
N MET A 183 9.47 -1.84 -7.16
CA MET A 183 10.34 -3.01 -7.00
C MET A 183 11.60 -2.89 -7.86
N GLN A 184 11.47 -2.39 -9.09
CA GLN A 184 12.56 -2.07 -10.01
C GLN A 184 13.64 -1.16 -9.38
N HIS A 185 13.29 -0.28 -8.44
CA HIS A 185 14.23 0.65 -7.80
C HIS A 185 14.85 0.12 -6.52
N VAL A 186 14.20 -0.84 -5.86
CA VAL A 186 14.66 -1.41 -4.58
C VAL A 186 15.36 -2.75 -4.76
N LEU A 187 15.18 -3.38 -5.92
CA LEU A 187 15.79 -4.64 -6.32
C LEU A 187 16.18 -4.54 -7.79
N ILE A 188 17.45 -4.18 -8.05
CA ILE A 188 17.94 -3.81 -9.38
C ILE A 188 18.55 -5.04 -10.05
N SER A 189 17.90 -5.54 -11.10
CA SER A 189 18.43 -6.62 -11.96
C SER A 189 19.75 -6.20 -12.60
N GLN A 190 20.67 -7.15 -12.75
CA GLN A 190 21.95 -6.99 -13.44
C GLN A 190 21.98 -7.86 -14.70
N ASP A 191 22.85 -7.52 -15.65
CA ASP A 191 22.97 -8.24 -16.94
C ASP A 191 23.43 -9.70 -16.77
N ASP A 192 24.10 -10.03 -15.67
CA ASP A 192 24.53 -11.39 -15.32
C ASP A 192 23.44 -12.22 -14.62
N GLY A 193 22.22 -11.66 -14.46
CA GLY A 193 21.10 -12.27 -13.77
C GLY A 193 21.12 -12.10 -12.24
N ALA A 194 22.13 -11.42 -11.68
CA ALA A 194 22.14 -11.07 -10.26
C ALA A 194 21.19 -9.91 -9.95
N PHE A 195 20.97 -9.67 -8.66
CA PHE A 195 20.19 -8.53 -8.18
C PHE A 195 20.98 -7.75 -7.14
N VAL A 196 20.92 -6.42 -7.25
CA VAL A 196 21.54 -5.49 -6.29
C VAL A 196 20.45 -4.80 -5.50
N VAL A 197 20.54 -4.90 -4.17
CA VAL A 197 19.74 -4.08 -3.25
C VAL A 197 20.53 -2.80 -2.96
N PRO A 198 20.00 -1.61 -3.28
CA PRO A 198 20.69 -0.35 -3.01
C PRO A 198 21.04 -0.19 -1.53
N LYS A 199 22.12 0.54 -1.25
CA LYS A 199 22.50 0.89 0.13
C LYS A 199 21.30 1.54 0.84
N PRO A 200 20.91 1.05 2.04
CA PRO A 200 19.83 1.67 2.78
C PRO A 200 20.18 3.12 3.13
N PRO A 201 19.20 4.03 3.16
CA PRO A 201 19.44 5.39 3.65
C PRO A 201 19.88 5.38 5.10
N GLU A 202 20.50 6.48 5.52
CA GLU A 202 20.82 6.72 6.92
C GLU A 202 19.56 6.79 7.78
N LYS A 203 19.67 6.37 9.05
CA LYS A 203 18.57 6.38 10.01
C LYS A 203 17.91 7.76 10.12
N ALA A 204 18.72 8.81 10.21
CA ALA A 204 18.26 10.19 10.30
C ALA A 204 17.36 10.61 9.12
N ARG A 205 17.65 10.10 7.91
CA ARG A 205 16.81 10.37 6.74
C ARG A 205 15.45 9.67 6.85
N ILE A 206 15.40 8.45 7.36
CA ILE A 206 14.14 7.73 7.58
C ILE A 206 13.31 8.41 8.67
N GLU A 207 13.94 8.82 9.76
CA GLU A 207 13.28 9.58 10.84
C GLU A 207 12.68 10.88 10.31
N ALA A 208 13.44 11.64 9.50
CA ALA A 208 12.93 12.85 8.86
C ALA A 208 11.73 12.57 7.93
N LEU A 209 11.75 11.47 7.18
CA LEU A 209 10.63 11.07 6.32
C LEU A 209 9.39 10.66 7.12
N LEU A 210 9.57 9.97 8.25
CA LEU A 210 8.46 9.61 9.14
C LEU A 210 7.82 10.86 9.74
N SER A 211 8.63 11.78 10.26
CA SER A 211 8.12 13.06 10.79
C SER A 211 7.40 13.88 9.72
N LEU A 212 7.92 13.90 8.49
CA LEU A 212 7.27 14.57 7.37
C LEU A 212 5.94 13.91 7.00
N HIS A 213 5.87 12.57 7.02
CA HIS A 213 4.63 11.83 6.80
C HIS A 213 3.61 12.10 7.90
N ASP A 214 4.04 12.08 9.16
CA ASP A 214 3.17 12.39 10.30
C ASP A 214 2.59 13.80 10.18
N HIS A 215 3.44 14.80 9.93
CA HIS A 215 3.01 16.18 9.76
C HIS A 215 1.91 16.34 8.69
N TRP A 216 2.13 15.81 7.49
CA TRP A 216 1.16 15.95 6.40
C TRP A 216 -0.07 15.05 6.56
N SER A 217 0.06 13.93 7.27
CA SER A 217 -1.09 13.11 7.63
C SER A 217 -1.96 13.79 8.68
N ASP A 218 -1.36 14.41 9.69
CA ASP A 218 -2.08 15.12 10.74
C ASP A 218 -2.79 16.36 10.17
N ALA A 219 -2.10 17.13 9.31
CA ALA A 219 -2.71 18.26 8.60
C ALA A 219 -3.93 17.86 7.75
N LEU A 220 -3.88 16.70 7.09
CA LEU A 220 -5.01 16.19 6.31
C LEU A 220 -6.16 15.68 7.21
N TRP A 221 -5.85 15.10 8.37
CA TRP A 221 -6.88 14.76 9.36
C TRP A 221 -7.59 16.00 9.90
N GLU A 222 -6.83 17.03 10.31
CA GLU A 222 -7.39 18.29 10.80
C GLU A 222 -8.37 18.93 9.80
N GLU A 223 -8.07 18.86 8.51
CA GLU A 223 -8.97 19.34 7.46
C GLU A 223 -10.28 18.53 7.39
N TRP A 224 -10.20 17.20 7.49
CA TRP A 224 -11.40 16.36 7.45
C TRP A 224 -12.27 16.54 8.70
N ASP A 225 -11.65 16.78 9.85
CA ASP A 225 -12.35 17.06 11.11
C ASP A 225 -12.95 18.48 11.14
N PHE A 226 -12.36 19.44 10.42
CA PHE A 226 -12.85 20.82 10.35
C PHE A 226 -14.22 20.94 9.67
N GLU A 227 -14.60 19.97 8.82
CA GLU A 227 -15.90 19.91 8.17
C GLU A 227 -16.71 18.71 8.69
N PRO A 228 -17.52 18.89 9.77
CA PRO A 228 -18.26 17.81 10.39
C PRO A 228 -19.13 17.02 9.39
N GLY A 229 -19.07 15.70 9.46
CA GLY A 229 -19.88 14.82 8.61
C GLY A 229 -19.23 14.43 7.28
N ARG A 230 -18.15 15.11 6.84
CA ARG A 230 -17.49 14.77 5.57
C ARG A 230 -16.85 13.40 5.57
N PHE A 231 -16.19 13.04 6.65
CA PHE A 231 -15.58 11.72 6.79
C PHE A 231 -16.64 10.63 6.74
N GLU A 232 -17.71 10.83 7.50
CA GLU A 232 -18.87 9.95 7.57
C GLU A 232 -19.57 9.83 6.20
N GLU A 233 -19.68 10.91 5.43
CA GLU A 233 -20.23 10.88 4.08
C GLU A 233 -19.36 10.07 3.11
N ALA A 234 -18.04 10.23 3.18
CA ALA A 234 -17.10 9.45 2.38
C ALA A 234 -17.20 7.96 2.74
N LEU A 235 -17.24 7.65 4.03
CA LEU A 235 -17.44 6.29 4.54
C LEU A 235 -18.79 5.71 4.10
N ALA A 236 -19.89 6.46 4.21
CA ALA A 236 -21.23 6.03 3.80
C ALA A 236 -21.33 5.77 2.28
N LYS A 237 -20.61 6.56 1.46
CA LYS A 237 -20.48 6.26 0.02
C LYS A 237 -19.76 4.94 -0.20
N MET A 238 -18.77 4.62 0.61
CA MET A 238 -18.04 3.36 0.49
C MET A 238 -18.86 2.16 0.97
N GLU A 239 -19.62 2.30 2.05
CA GLU A 239 -20.51 1.24 2.54
C GLU A 239 -21.61 0.91 1.53
N ARG A 240 -22.22 1.92 0.90
CA ARG A 240 -23.20 1.73 -0.19
C ARG A 240 -22.59 1.09 -1.44
N GLY A 241 -21.29 1.26 -1.63
CA GLY A 241 -20.54 0.51 -2.63
C GLY A 241 -20.39 -0.94 -2.18
N ALA A 242 -19.87 -1.19 -0.99
CA ALA A 242 -19.50 -2.51 -0.47
C ALA A 242 -20.65 -3.47 -0.08
N SER A 243 -21.92 -3.07 -0.25
CA SER A 243 -23.13 -3.83 0.16
C SER A 243 -23.84 -4.46 -1.02
#